data_AF-A0AAV4Q411-F1
#
_entry.id   AF-A0AAV4Q411-F1
#
_cell.length_a   1.000
_cell.length_b   1.000
_cell.length_c   1.000
_cell.angle_alpha   90.00
_cell.angle_beta   90.00
_cell.angle_gamma   90.00
#
_symmetry.space_group_name_H-M   'P 1'
#
loop_
_entity.id
_entity.type
_entity.pdbx_description
1 polymer ?
#
loop_
_entity_poly.entity_id
_entity_poly.type
_entity_poly.pdbx_seq_one_letter_code
_entity_poly.pdbx_strand_id
1 'polypeptide(L)' 'MLKDNSLQIWQEEWDTGTTGRRTHHFLPTVSTKMSTNTSINYFVTGHGPFPAYLHRFNVKETDNCLCGEIGTPDHYLFS' A
#
# COMPACT_ATOMS: atom_id res chain seq x y z
N MET A 1 27.30 -7.23 -9.17
CA MET A 1 27.97 -7.44 -7.86
C MET A 1 27.48 -6.48 -6.77
N LEU A 2 27.64 -5.14 -6.88
CA LEU A 2 27.11 -4.21 -5.86
C LEU A 2 25.57 -4.11 -5.88
N LYS A 3 24.96 -3.99 -7.06
CA LYS A 3 23.50 -3.88 -7.22
C LYS A 3 22.74 -5.12 -6.77
N ASP A 4 23.27 -6.31 -7.09
CA ASP A 4 22.61 -7.58 -6.75
C ASP A 4 22.63 -7.82 -5.24
N ASN A 5 23.73 -7.42 -4.57
CA ASN A 5 23.84 -7.46 -3.11
C ASN A 5 22.86 -6.47 -2.45
N SER A 6 22.74 -5.24 -2.96
CA SER A 6 21.77 -4.27 -2.45
C SER A 6 20.31 -4.73 -2.61
N LEU A 7 19.96 -5.36 -3.73
CA LEU A 7 18.61 -5.90 -3.93
C LEU A 7 18.30 -7.06 -2.99
N GLN A 8 19.29 -7.91 -2.69
CA GLN A 8 19.11 -9.00 -1.74
C GLN A 8 18.90 -8.46 -0.32
N ILE A 9 19.73 -7.52 0.14
CA ILE A 9 19.55 -6.87 1.45
C ILE A 9 18.17 -6.21 1.53
N TRP A 10 17.77 -5.50 0.48
CA TRP A 10 16.46 -4.86 0.46
C TRP A 10 15.31 -5.87 0.47
N GLN A 11 15.47 -7.02 -0.20
CA GLN A 11 14.49 -8.11 -0.15
C GLN A 11 14.37 -8.68 1.26
N GLU A 12 15.49 -8.91 1.96
CA GLU A 12 15.49 -9.41 3.34
C GLU A 12 14.79 -8.43 4.30
N GLU A 13 15.06 -7.12 4.17
CA GLU A 13 14.33 -6.07 4.91
C GLU A 13 12.85 -6.03 4.52
N TRP A 14 12.52 -6.23 3.25
CA TRP A 14 11.15 -6.22 2.75
C TRP A 14 10.34 -7.40 3.29
N ASP A 15 10.95 -8.57 3.41
CA ASP A 15 10.30 -9.78 3.92
C ASP A 15 10.12 -9.75 5.44
N THR A 16 11.08 -9.17 6.18
CA THR A 16 11.09 -9.17 7.65
C THR A 16 10.48 -7.91 8.27
N GLY A 17 10.40 -6.82 7.51
CA GLY A 17 9.86 -5.53 7.98
C GLY A 17 8.36 -5.57 8.28
N THR A 18 7.94 -4.72 9.22
CA THR A 18 6.54 -4.61 9.69
C THR A 18 5.75 -3.48 9.03
N THR A 19 6.42 -2.59 8.30
CA THR A 19 5.78 -1.49 7.56
C THR A 19 5.50 -1.91 6.11
N GLY A 20 4.55 -1.25 5.45
CA GLY A 20 4.26 -1.53 4.03
C GLY A 20 3.70 -2.93 3.73
N ARG A 21 3.21 -3.66 4.75
CA ARG A 21 2.79 -5.08 4.59
C ARG A 21 1.71 -5.31 3.55
N ARG A 22 0.80 -4.35 3.37
CA ARG A 22 -0.20 -4.40 2.30
C ARG A 22 0.47 -4.40 0.92
N THR A 23 1.38 -3.47 0.68
CA THR A 23 2.15 -3.41 -0.57
C THR A 23 2.94 -4.71 -0.77
N HIS A 24 3.57 -5.25 0.27
CA HIS A 24 4.29 -6.53 0.16
C HIS A 24 3.37 -7.69 -0.21
N HIS A 25 2.16 -7.76 0.37
CA HIS A 25 1.20 -8.80 0.04
C HIS A 25 0.91 -8.88 -1.47
N PHE A 26 0.83 -7.74 -2.16
CA PHE A 26 0.66 -7.69 -3.62
C PHE A 26 1.98 -7.76 -4.40
N LEU A 27 3.06 -7.23 -3.84
CA LEU A 27 4.39 -7.12 -4.44
C LEU A 27 5.45 -7.69 -3.47
N PRO A 28 5.53 -9.02 -3.32
CA PRO A 28 6.41 -9.65 -2.33
C PRO A 28 7.89 -9.54 -2.72
N THR A 29 8.17 -9.29 -4.00
CA THR A 29 9.53 -9.19 -4.52
C THR A 29 9.89 -7.74 -4.81
N VAL A 30 11.03 -7.29 -4.30
CA VAL A 30 11.56 -5.96 -4.59
C VAL A 30 11.89 -5.83 -6.07
N SER A 31 11.57 -4.68 -6.65
CA SER A 31 11.84 -4.39 -8.05
C SER A 31 12.15 -2.92 -8.22
N THR A 32 13.01 -2.60 -9.18
CA THR A 32 13.26 -1.23 -9.63
C THR A 32 12.22 -0.76 -10.65
N LYS A 33 11.32 -1.65 -11.09
CA LYS A 33 10.23 -1.29 -12.00
C LYS A 33 9.14 -0.56 -11.23
N MET A 34 8.72 0.58 -11.76
CA MET A 34 7.68 1.41 -11.16
C MET A 34 6.46 1.44 -12.09
N SER A 35 5.28 1.29 -11.50
CA SER A 35 4.02 1.53 -12.21
C SER A 35 3.75 3.03 -12.28
N THR A 36 3.42 3.52 -13.47
CA THR A 36 2.94 4.89 -13.69
C THR A 36 1.43 5.04 -13.48
N ASN A 37 0.71 3.94 -13.22
CA ASN A 37 -0.72 3.98 -12.98
C ASN A 37 -1.02 4.34 -11.52
N THR A 38 -1.48 5.58 -11.32
CA THR A 38 -1.80 6.13 -9.99
C THR A 38 -2.88 5.33 -9.26
N SER A 39 -3.93 4.88 -9.94
CA SER A 39 -5.04 4.15 -9.33
C SER A 39 -4.60 2.79 -8.79
N ILE A 40 -3.78 2.06 -9.54
CA ILE A 40 -3.20 0.79 -9.09
C ILE A 40 -2.28 1.04 -7.90
N ASN A 41 -1.45 2.09 -7.95
CA ASN A 41 -0.55 2.43 -6.85
C ASN A 41 -1.32 2.74 -5.57
N TYR A 42 -2.41 3.51 -5.66
CA TYR A 42 -3.32 3.77 -4.54
C TYR A 42 -3.88 2.49 -3.94
N PHE A 43 -4.42 1.61 -4.77
CA PHE A 43 -4.99 0.36 -4.29
C PHE A 43 -3.97 -0.55 -3.58
N VAL A 44 -2.83 -0.79 -4.23
CA VAL A 44 -1.78 -1.69 -3.74
C VAL A 44 -1.18 -1.19 -2.43
N THR A 45 -0.89 0.10 -2.35
CA THR A 45 -0.32 0.70 -1.13
C THR A 45 -1.37 0.95 -0.05
N GLY A 46 -2.64 0.94 -0.44
CA GLY A 46 -3.74 1.44 0.39
C GLY A 46 -3.70 2.95 0.59
N HIS A 47 -2.89 3.66 -0.21
CA HIS A 47 -2.82 5.11 -0.20
C HIS A 47 -3.86 5.69 -1.16
N GLY A 48 -4.11 7.00 -1.06
CA GLY A 48 -4.99 7.71 -2.00
C GLY A 48 -6.28 8.19 -1.36
N PRO A 49 -7.36 8.38 -2.13
CA PRO A 49 -8.58 9.05 -1.68
C PRO A 49 -9.50 8.13 -0.86
N PHE A 50 -8.94 7.18 -0.12
CA PHE A 50 -9.70 6.25 0.72
C PHE A 50 -9.94 6.87 2.09
N PRO A 51 -11.18 6.91 2.61
CA PRO A 51 -11.48 7.44 3.93
C PRO A 51 -10.56 6.91 5.04
N ALA A 52 -10.26 5.61 5.06
CA ALA A 52 -9.36 5.02 6.04
C ALA A 52 -7.93 5.59 5.99
N TYR A 53 -7.41 5.83 4.78
CA TYR A 53 -6.10 6.45 4.61
C TYR A 53 -6.10 7.92 5.03
N LEU A 54 -7.10 8.68 4.58
CA LEU A 54 -7.22 10.12 4.90
C LEU A 54 -7.41 10.35 6.40
N HIS A 55 -8.18 9.50 7.08
CA HIS A 55 -8.39 9.56 8.51
C HIS A 55 -7.10 9.33 9.31
N ARG A 56 -6.31 8.33 8.91
CA ARG A 56 -5.00 8.04 9.53
C ARG A 56 -4.05 9.25 9.53
N PHE A 57 -4.16 10.14 8.54
CA PHE A 57 -3.35 11.36 8.43
C PHE A 57 -4.06 12.62 8.93
N ASN A 58 -5.19 12.48 9.63
CA ASN A 58 -6.01 13.59 10.14
C ASN A 58 -6.45 14.58 9.04
N VAL A 59 -6.59 14.10 7.80
CA VAL A 59 -7.17 14.87 6.68
C VAL A 59 -8.70 14.77 6.68
N LYS A 60 -9.23 13.68 7.23
CA LYS A 60 -10.67 13.43 7.38
C LYS A 60 -11.00 13.00 8.81
N GLU A 61 -12.10 13.50 9.35
CA GLU A 61 -12.54 13.18 10.72
C GLU A 61 -12.93 11.72 10.92
N THR A 62 -13.42 11.04 9.87
CA THR A 62 -13.87 9.64 9.95
C THR A 62 -13.22 8.79 8.86
N ASP A 63 -12.97 7.52 9.16
CA ASP A 63 -12.53 6.49 8.21
C ASP A 63 -13.71 5.84 7.46
N ASN A 64 -14.93 6.29 7.70
CA ASN A 64 -16.13 5.70 7.12
C ASN A 64 -16.36 6.10 5.66
N CYS A 65 -16.83 5.12 4.88
CA CYS A 65 -17.51 5.28 3.60
C CYS A 65 -18.93 5.82 3.82
N LEU A 66 -19.58 6.26 2.75
CA LEU A 66 -20.97 6.73 2.75
C LEU A 66 -21.97 5.66 3.19
N CYS A 67 -21.63 4.37 3.05
CA CYS A 67 -22.46 3.26 3.49
C CYS A 67 -22.33 2.96 5.00
N GLY A 68 -21.41 3.61 5.72
CA GLY A 68 -21.18 3.41 7.16
C GLY A 68 -20.03 2.48 7.51
N GLU A 69 -19.55 1.67 6.56
CA GLU A 69 -18.39 0.78 6.75
C GLU A 69 -17.05 1.51 6.58
N ILE A 70 -15.95 0.90 7.01
CA ILE A 70 -14.60 1.49 6.86
C ILE A 70 -14.25 1.58 5.37
N GLY A 71 -13.96 2.80 4.90
CA GLY A 71 -13.60 3.10 3.51
C GLY A 71 -12.16 2.71 3.19
N THR A 72 -11.87 1.41 3.18
CA THR A 72 -10.59 0.84 2.73
C THR A 72 -10.58 0.62 1.21
N PRO A 73 -9.43 0.47 0.55
CA PRO A 73 -9.40 0.11 -0.87
C PRO A 73 -10.15 -1.19 -1.18
N ASP A 74 -10.08 -2.19 -0.29
CA ASP A 74 -10.75 -3.47 -0.46
C ASP A 74 -12.28 -3.31 -0.43
N HIS A 75 -12.78 -2.43 0.45
CA HIS A 75 -14.20 -2.10 0.50
C HIS A 75 -14.71 -1.62 -0.86
N TYR A 76 -13.99 -0.73 -1.55
CA TYR A 76 -14.41 -0.23 -2.87
C TYR A 76 -14.29 -1.24 -4.02
N LEU A 77 -13.54 -2.34 -3.86
CA LEU A 77 -13.42 -3.37 -4.90
C LEU A 77 -14.36 -4.56 -4.71
N PHE A 78 -14.67 -4.91 -3.46
CA PHE A 78 -15.33 -6.16 -3.13
C PHE A 78 -16.66 -6.01 -2.40
N SER A 79 -17.09 -4.77 -2.11
CA SER A 79 -18.41 -4.47 -1.50
C SER A 79 -19.44 -4.00 -2.51
#